data_AF-C3YG52-F1
#
_entry.id   AF-C3YG52-F1
#
_cell.length_a   1.000
_cell.length_b   1.000
_cell.length_c   1.000
_cell.angle_alpha   90.00
_cell.angle_beta   90.00
_cell.angle_gamma   90.00
#
_symmetry.space_group_name_H-M   'P 1'
#
loop_
_entity.id
_entity.type
_entity.pdbx_description
1 polymer ?
#
loop_
_entity_poly.entity_id
_entity_poly.type
_entity_poly.pdbx_seq_one_letter_code
_entity_poly.pdbx_strand_id
1 'polypeptide(L)'
;DDNECEVENGGCQQICVNTDGSFYCSCQPGYALDANGVTCSGTKVSTLLVGKFKTEHYFLFTEVNECHSNELQDCHYCINTPGSFRCTCRDGHRLVNERECRGK
;
A
#
# COMPACT_ATOMS: atom_id res chain seq x y z
N ASP A 1 18.39 -20.98 -21.85
CA ASP A 1 17.62 -20.53 -20.69
C ASP A 1 16.25 -21.18 -20.81
N ASP A 2 15.89 -21.97 -19.82
CA ASP A 2 14.60 -22.66 -19.77
C ASP A 2 13.71 -21.83 -18.84
N ASN A 3 12.47 -21.52 -19.24
CA ASN A 3 11.60 -20.70 -18.40
C ASN A 3 11.00 -21.56 -17.26
N GLU A 4 11.55 -21.48 -16.06
CA GLU A 4 11.09 -22.30 -14.93
C GLU A 4 9.66 -21.93 -14.47
N CYS A 5 9.16 -20.74 -14.85
CA CYS A 5 7.78 -20.33 -14.53
C CYS A 5 6.72 -21.08 -15.36
N GLU A 6 7.08 -21.69 -16.49
CA GLU A 6 6.13 -22.46 -17.32
C GLU A 6 5.73 -23.80 -16.66
N VAL A 7 6.52 -24.26 -15.68
CA VAL A 7 6.26 -25.50 -14.94
C VAL A 7 5.82 -25.16 -13.53
N GLU A 8 4.55 -25.41 -13.21
CA GLU A 8 3.96 -25.18 -11.88
C GLU A 8 4.25 -23.79 -11.29
N ASN A 9 4.38 -22.75 -12.14
CA ASN A 9 4.73 -21.39 -11.75
C ASN A 9 6.06 -21.30 -10.96
N GLY A 10 7.03 -22.16 -11.25
CA GLY A 10 8.28 -22.26 -10.49
C GLY A 10 8.10 -22.65 -9.02
N GLY A 11 6.91 -23.16 -8.64
CA GLY A 11 6.54 -23.39 -7.24
C GLY A 11 6.15 -22.12 -6.47
N CYS A 12 6.04 -20.96 -7.13
CA CYS A 12 5.65 -19.70 -6.52
C CYS A 12 4.15 -19.69 -6.20
N GLN A 13 3.79 -19.21 -5.00
CA GLN A 13 2.37 -19.10 -4.61
C GLN A 13 1.61 -18.08 -5.46
N GLN A 14 2.27 -17.01 -5.92
CA GLN A 14 1.63 -15.93 -6.66
C GLN A 14 2.32 -15.65 -7.99
N ILE A 15 3.39 -14.86 -8.01
CA ILE A 15 4.04 -14.41 -9.24
C ILE A 15 5.38 -15.13 -9.35
N CYS A 16 5.65 -15.74 -10.50
CA CYS A 16 6.98 -16.23 -10.87
C CYS A 16 7.61 -15.26 -11.87
N VAL A 17 8.89 -14.94 -11.67
CA VAL A 17 9.68 -14.09 -12.56
C VAL A 17 10.87 -14.89 -13.08
N ASN A 18 10.84 -15.19 -14.37
CA ASN A 18 11.96 -15.81 -15.06
C ASN A 18 13.09 -14.80 -15.26
N THR A 19 14.32 -15.24 -15.04
CA THR A 19 15.54 -14.46 -15.26
C THR A 19 16.52 -15.28 -16.09
N ASP A 20 17.48 -14.64 -16.75
CA ASP A 20 18.47 -15.39 -17.52
C ASP A 20 19.33 -16.26 -16.58
N GLY A 21 19.13 -17.58 -16.65
CA GLY A 21 19.81 -18.61 -15.86
C GLY A 21 19.15 -18.99 -14.52
N SER A 22 17.98 -18.43 -14.17
CA SER A 22 17.24 -18.77 -12.93
C SER A 22 15.82 -18.18 -12.88
N PHE A 23 15.14 -18.31 -11.76
CA PHE A 23 13.88 -17.63 -11.50
C PHE A 23 13.76 -17.19 -10.03
N TYR A 24 12.81 -16.32 -9.74
CA TYR A 24 12.43 -16.01 -8.36
C TYR A 24 10.94 -15.75 -8.22
N CYS A 25 10.41 -15.97 -7.02
CA CYS A 25 9.02 -15.68 -6.71
C CYS A 25 8.84 -14.25 -6.21
N SER A 26 7.70 -13.66 -6.56
CA SER A 26 7.25 -12.37 -6.09
C SER A 26 5.79 -12.46 -5.67
N CYS A 27 5.36 -11.49 -4.86
CA CYS A 27 3.99 -11.40 -4.38
C CYS A 27 3.25 -10.24 -5.04
N GLN A 28 1.93 -10.40 -5.18
CA GLN A 28 1.03 -9.33 -5.57
C GLN A 28 1.08 -8.21 -4.52
N PRO A 29 0.74 -6.97 -4.92
CA PRO A 29 0.68 -5.84 -4.00
C PRO A 29 -0.16 -6.16 -2.75
N GLY A 30 0.36 -5.80 -1.58
CA GLY A 30 -0.26 -6.09 -0.28
C GLY A 30 0.13 -7.42 0.34
N TYR A 31 1.00 -8.21 -0.29
CA TYR A 31 1.55 -9.45 0.26
C TYR A 31 3.08 -9.40 0.32
N ALA A 32 3.68 -10.02 1.33
CA ALA A 32 5.13 -10.11 1.48
C ALA A 32 5.59 -11.54 1.21
N LEU A 33 6.72 -11.69 0.52
CA LEU A 33 7.34 -12.99 0.30
C LEU A 33 7.92 -13.51 1.64
N ASP A 34 7.54 -14.73 1.98
CA ASP A 34 7.96 -15.42 3.17
C ASP A 34 9.42 -15.89 3.05
N ALA A 35 10.04 -16.27 4.17
CA ALA A 35 11.44 -16.68 4.21
C ALA A 35 11.73 -17.95 3.39
N ASN A 36 10.69 -18.75 3.09
CA ASN A 36 10.80 -19.90 2.20
C ASN A 36 10.95 -19.52 0.72
N GLY A 37 10.84 -18.24 0.37
CA GLY A 37 11.06 -17.72 -0.98
C GLY A 37 9.97 -18.07 -1.98
N VAL A 38 8.86 -18.69 -1.56
CA VAL A 38 7.77 -19.15 -2.45
C VAL A 38 6.38 -18.76 -1.98
N THR A 39 6.19 -18.60 -0.66
CA THR A 39 4.90 -18.26 -0.04
C THR A 39 4.75 -16.76 0.14
N CYS A 40 3.54 -16.25 0.00
CA CYS A 40 3.15 -14.87 0.15
C CYS A 40 2.19 -14.73 1.35
N SER A 41 2.65 -14.03 2.38
CA SER A 41 1.95 -13.83 3.64
C SER A 41 1.54 -12.36 3.81
N GLY A 42 0.29 -12.10 4.18
CA GLY A 42 -0.25 -10.75 4.41
C GLY A 42 -1.77 -10.64 4.22
N THR A 43 -2.39 -9.68 4.89
CA THR A 43 -3.74 -9.18 4.55
C THR A 43 -3.59 -8.19 3.41
N LYS A 44 -4.57 -8.07 2.50
CA LYS A 44 -4.64 -6.96 1.52
C LYS A 44 -4.64 -5.62 2.26
N VAL A 45 -3.48 -5.15 2.66
CA VAL A 45 -3.27 -3.79 3.11
C VAL A 45 -3.07 -3.04 1.81
N SER A 46 -4.17 -2.54 1.26
CA SER A 46 -4.16 -1.57 0.18
C SER A 46 -3.43 -0.33 0.68
N THR A 47 -2.12 -0.30 0.53
CA THR A 47 -1.33 0.90 0.79
C THR A 47 -0.33 0.96 -0.36
N LEU A 48 -0.50 1.93 -1.27
CA LEU A 48 0.06 3.28 -1.13
C LEU A 48 1.53 3.19 -0.85
N LEU A 49 2.36 3.91 -1.60
CA LEU A 49 3.65 4.28 -1.05
C LEU A 49 4.20 5.60 -1.66
N VAL A 50 4.28 6.70 -0.84
CA VAL A 50 5.39 7.70 -0.48
C VAL A 50 4.96 8.73 0.59
N GLY A 51 5.65 9.04 1.70
CA GLY A 51 6.95 8.60 2.24
C GLY A 51 7.37 9.28 3.58
N LYS A 52 8.46 8.71 4.14
CA LYS A 52 9.53 9.12 5.11
C LYS A 52 9.28 9.88 6.44
N PHE A 53 9.73 9.22 7.53
CA PHE A 53 10.59 9.80 8.59
C PHE A 53 11.85 8.90 8.77
N LYS A 54 13.04 9.45 8.45
CA LYS A 54 14.44 8.95 8.62
C LYS A 54 14.92 7.68 7.86
N THR A 55 16.03 7.88 7.12
CA THR A 55 17.03 6.93 6.54
C THR A 55 16.58 5.92 5.45
N GLU A 56 17.08 6.15 4.22
CA GLU A 56 17.20 5.24 3.06
C GLU A 56 16.00 4.41 2.58
N HIS A 57 15.00 4.92 1.82
CA HIS A 57 14.24 4.19 0.77
C HIS A 57 13.37 5.16 -0.06
N TYR A 58 13.51 5.16 -1.39
CA TYR A 58 12.91 6.08 -2.38
C TYR A 58 11.48 5.63 -2.80
N PHE A 59 10.67 6.52 -3.37
CA PHE A 59 9.21 6.36 -3.38
C PHE A 59 8.54 7.29 -4.46
N LEU A 60 7.46 6.87 -5.20
CA LEU A 60 6.65 7.68 -6.17
C LEU A 60 5.08 7.45 -6.08
N PHE A 61 4.24 8.52 -6.06
CA PHE A 61 2.74 8.52 -5.91
C PHE A 61 2.02 9.04 -7.18
N THR A 62 0.81 8.55 -7.51
CA THR A 62 -0.38 9.33 -7.97
C THR A 62 -1.64 8.43 -8.08
N GLU A 63 -2.81 8.95 -7.68
CA GLU A 63 -4.18 8.44 -7.91
C GLU A 63 -4.79 7.41 -6.91
N VAL A 64 -4.83 7.70 -5.60
CA VAL A 64 -5.81 7.07 -4.69
C VAL A 64 -6.57 8.20 -4.00
N ASN A 65 -7.90 8.25 -4.10
CA ASN A 65 -8.71 9.25 -3.40
C ASN A 65 -9.06 8.71 -2.01
N GLU A 66 -8.27 9.10 -1.01
CA GLU A 66 -8.39 8.62 0.36
C GLU A 66 -9.75 8.99 0.99
N CYS A 67 -10.45 10.01 0.48
CA CYS A 67 -11.78 10.40 0.95
C CYS A 67 -12.88 9.35 0.72
N HIS A 68 -12.61 8.29 -0.04
CA HIS A 68 -13.50 7.13 -0.18
C HIS A 68 -13.16 5.97 0.76
N SER A 69 -12.14 6.12 1.61
CA SER A 69 -11.80 5.10 2.61
C SER A 69 -12.75 5.18 3.80
N ASN A 70 -13.21 4.01 4.26
CA ASN A 70 -14.05 3.88 5.45
C ASN A 70 -13.28 4.22 6.75
N GLU A 71 -11.96 4.42 6.66
CA GLU A 71 -11.02 4.75 7.75
C GLU A 71 -11.01 6.25 8.12
N LEU A 72 -11.69 7.12 7.37
CA LEU A 72 -11.76 8.58 7.60
C LEU A 72 -13.05 9.03 8.31
N GLN A 73 -13.70 8.11 9.01
CA GLN A 73 -15.06 8.30 9.53
C GLN A 73 -15.18 9.42 10.60
N ASP A 74 -14.06 9.90 11.14
CA ASP A 74 -13.99 10.98 12.12
C ASP A 74 -13.66 12.37 11.53
N CYS A 75 -13.48 12.48 10.20
CA CYS A 75 -13.43 13.75 9.51
C CYS A 75 -14.84 14.24 9.17
N HIS A 76 -15.14 15.52 9.43
CA HIS A 76 -16.40 16.11 8.98
C HIS A 76 -16.41 16.41 7.47
N TYR A 77 -15.28 16.85 6.92
CA TYR A 77 -15.08 17.13 5.50
C TYR A 77 -13.68 16.70 5.06
N CYS A 78 -13.59 15.77 4.10
CA CYS A 78 -12.33 15.34 3.49
C CYS A 78 -12.10 16.06 2.16
N ILE A 79 -10.86 16.50 1.91
CA ILE A 79 -10.44 17.16 0.68
C ILE A 79 -9.25 16.40 0.11
N ASN A 80 -9.41 15.85 -1.10
CA ASN A 80 -8.34 15.16 -1.81
C ASN A 80 -7.28 16.18 -2.30
N THR A 81 -6.00 15.83 -2.18
CA THR A 81 -4.87 16.65 -2.65
C THR A 81 -3.88 15.79 -3.44
N PRO A 82 -3.04 16.36 -4.31
CA PRO A 82 -2.04 15.57 -5.02
C PRO A 82 -1.08 14.88 -4.04
N GLY A 83 -1.11 13.55 -4.00
CA GLY A 83 -0.27 12.73 -3.13
C GLY A 83 -0.70 12.64 -1.66
N SER A 84 -1.88 13.17 -1.27
CA SER A 84 -2.38 13.11 0.12
C SER A 84 -3.86 13.55 0.22
N PHE A 85 -4.39 13.67 1.42
CA PHE A 85 -5.68 14.31 1.71
C PHE A 85 -5.54 15.27 2.89
N ARG A 86 -6.53 16.15 3.09
CA ARG A 86 -6.67 16.91 4.34
C ARG A 86 -8.09 16.85 4.87
N CYS A 87 -8.22 16.86 6.19
CA CYS A 87 -9.51 16.98 6.85
C CYS A 87 -9.78 18.40 7.34
N THR A 88 -11.03 18.82 7.21
CA THR A 88 -11.53 20.10 7.72
C THR A 88 -12.79 19.86 8.56
N CYS A 89 -13.02 20.73 9.53
CA CYS A 89 -14.09 20.56 10.51
C CYS A 89 -15.23 21.56 10.29
N ARG A 90 -16.46 21.13 10.60
CA ARG A 90 -17.64 22.00 10.76
C ARG A 90 -17.40 23.06 11.83
N ASP A 91 -18.19 24.13 11.79
CA ASP A 91 -18.22 25.14 12.84
C ASP A 91 -18.40 24.52 14.23
N GLY A 92 -17.75 25.12 15.23
CA GLY A 92 -17.75 24.61 16.60
C GLY A 92 -16.86 23.40 16.85
N HIS A 93 -16.15 22.88 15.84
CA HIS A 93 -15.22 21.75 15.99
C HIS A 93 -13.78 22.17 15.67
N ARG A 94 -12.83 21.37 16.14
CA ARG A 94 -11.40 21.51 15.87
C ARG A 94 -10.79 20.17 15.49
N LEU A 95 -9.79 20.24 14.62
CA LEU A 95 -9.00 19.08 14.23
C LEU A 95 -8.11 18.67 15.42
N VAL A 96 -8.26 17.45 15.94
CA VAL A 96 -7.46 16.94 17.08
C VAL A 96 -6.29 16.08 16.64
N ASN A 97 -6.41 15.45 15.47
CA ASN A 97 -5.33 14.82 14.72
C ASN A 97 -5.65 14.96 13.22
N GLU A 98 -4.75 14.52 12.35
CA GLU A 98 -4.86 14.70 10.89
C GLU A 98 -6.15 14.15 10.26
N ARG A 99 -6.93 13.34 10.99
CA ARG A 99 -8.16 12.68 10.53
C ARG A 99 -9.37 12.77 11.49
N GLU A 100 -9.34 13.62 12.52
CA GLU A 100 -10.39 13.62 13.55
C GLU A 100 -10.81 15.04 13.94
N CYS A 101 -12.12 15.31 13.86
CA CYS A 101 -12.74 16.55 14.33
C CYS A 101 -13.47 16.32 15.65
N ARG A 102 -13.15 17.09 16.69
CA ARG A 102 -13.90 17.10 17.96
C ARG A 102 -14.46 18.48 18.28
N GLY A 103 -15.57 18.53 19.02
CA GLY A 103 -16.16 19.76 19.51
C GLY A 103 -15.16 20.58 20.35
N LYS A 104 -15.23 21.90 20.25
CA LYS A 104 -14.50 22.82 21.12
C LYS A 104 -15.05 22.83 22.53
#